data_AF-A0A8H7DCW2-F1
#
_entry.id   AF-A0A8H7DCW2-F1
#
_cell.length_a   1.000
_cell.length_b   1.000
_cell.length_c   1.000
_cell.angle_alpha   90.00
_cell.angle_beta   90.00
_cell.angle_gamma   90.00
#
_symmetry.space_group_name_H-M   'P 1'
#
loop_
_entity.id
_entity.type
_entity.pdbx_description
1 polymer ?
#
loop_
_entity_poly.entity_id
_entity_poly.type
_entity_poly.pdbx_seq_one_letter_code
_entity_poly.pdbx_strand_id
1 'polypeptide(L)'
;MAQTARYTGTPREAYTPRYRRSLRRKVCRLKHCSAYLANRSETIAGIITARICADHFERVIIIDPEIEDPEKPKTRILQYNASHVFLSLFVEGARRLWSNFDAEMIAVGGRFNIADTQIHYSGIPLLNPYHDYLPGQFPRTLNMRRSLAQKVLHRLLMSSNVTRLAGTVRGVRATEDRTSIETVTVRQLDGSHLSLDNVALVAGQFKPL
;
A
#
# COMPACT_ATOMS: atom_id res chain seq x y z
N MET A 1 31.57 -30.40 -17.60
CA MET A 1 32.35 -29.54 -16.68
C MET A 1 31.99 -28.10 -16.96
N ALA A 2 31.21 -27.46 -16.09
CA ALA A 2 30.87 -26.04 -16.20
C ALA A 2 31.33 -25.35 -14.90
N GLN A 3 32.23 -24.38 -15.03
CA GLN A 3 32.74 -23.57 -13.92
C GLN A 3 31.65 -22.59 -13.50
N THR A 4 31.10 -22.79 -12.30
CA THR A 4 30.26 -21.82 -11.60
C THR A 4 31.16 -20.81 -10.89
N ALA A 5 31.08 -19.55 -11.32
CA ALA A 5 31.72 -18.43 -10.65
C ALA A 5 31.19 -18.34 -9.20
N ARG A 6 32.08 -18.53 -8.22
CA ARG A 6 31.76 -18.38 -6.80
C ARG A 6 31.63 -16.89 -6.48
N TYR A 7 30.42 -16.46 -6.17
CA TYR A 7 30.19 -15.16 -5.54
C TYR A 7 30.70 -15.22 -4.10
N THR A 8 31.80 -14.53 -3.79
CA THR A 8 32.47 -14.51 -2.49
C THR A 8 32.06 -13.31 -1.61
N GLY A 9 30.87 -12.74 -1.83
CA GLY A 9 30.33 -11.70 -0.98
C GLY A 9 29.76 -12.28 0.31
N THR A 10 30.38 -11.96 1.46
CA THR A 10 29.84 -12.25 2.79
C THR A 10 28.63 -11.35 3.10
N PRO A 11 27.41 -11.87 3.36
CA PRO A 11 26.29 -11.03 3.77
C PRO A 11 26.34 -10.84 5.29
N ARG A 12 27.40 -10.24 5.81
CA ARG A 12 27.56 -9.96 7.24
C ARG A 12 28.30 -8.65 7.48
N GLU A 13 27.81 -7.57 6.88
CA GLU A 13 28.07 -6.23 7.39
C GLU A 13 26.75 -5.53 7.74
N ALA A 14 26.46 -5.55 9.04
CA ALA A 14 25.98 -4.38 9.78
C ALA A 14 24.60 -3.79 9.38
N TYR A 15 23.52 -4.53 9.64
CA TYR A 15 22.20 -3.93 9.92
C TYR A 15 22.22 -3.24 11.30
N THR A 16 22.97 -2.14 11.41
CA THR A 16 23.19 -1.42 12.67
C THR A 16 22.06 -0.43 12.98
N PRO A 17 21.78 -0.12 14.26
CA PRO A 17 20.82 0.91 14.69
C PRO A 17 21.10 2.32 14.12
N ARG A 18 22.32 2.57 13.59
CA ARG A 18 22.67 3.82 12.91
C ARG A 18 21.92 4.01 11.59
N TYR A 19 21.57 2.94 10.87
CA TYR A 19 20.82 3.04 9.61
C TYR A 19 19.36 3.49 9.86
N ARG A 20 18.75 3.07 10.98
CA ARG A 20 17.42 3.54 11.44
C ARG A 20 17.39 5.04 11.75
N ARG A 21 18.51 5.62 12.24
CA ARG A 21 18.60 7.06 12.53
C ARG A 21 18.94 7.90 11.28
N SER A 22 19.65 7.33 10.31
CA SER A 22 19.99 7.97 9.04
C SER A 22 18.76 8.26 8.17
N LEU A 23 17.88 7.27 8.00
CA LEU A 23 16.66 7.42 7.19
C LEU A 23 15.60 8.36 7.80
N ARG A 24 15.63 8.59 9.12
CA ARG A 24 14.71 9.53 9.78
C ARG A 24 15.12 11.01 9.68
N ARG A 25 16.32 11.33 9.19
CA ARG A 25 16.86 12.71 9.24
C ARG A 25 16.95 13.45 7.90
N LYS A 26 16.59 12.84 6.77
CA LYS A 26 16.60 13.52 5.45
C LYS A 26 15.35 13.28 4.61
N VAL A 27 14.21 13.12 5.27
CA VAL A 27 12.93 13.27 4.58
C VAL A 27 12.50 14.71 4.82
N CYS A 28 12.66 15.57 3.81
CA CYS A 28 12.02 16.88 3.81
C CYS A 28 10.53 16.65 4.07
N ARG A 29 10.06 17.04 5.25
CA ARG A 29 8.63 17.27 5.43
C ARG A 29 8.30 18.41 4.46
N LEU A 30 7.53 18.12 3.43
CA LEU A 30 6.94 19.16 2.60
C LEU A 30 5.87 19.83 3.47
N LYS A 31 6.31 20.83 4.24
CA LYS A 31 5.58 21.30 5.42
C LYS A 31 4.25 22.00 5.12
N HIS A 32 3.87 22.22 3.85
CA HIS A 32 2.63 22.93 3.46
C HIS A 32 1.91 22.28 2.28
N CYS A 33 2.12 20.98 2.05
CA CYS A 33 1.68 20.31 0.84
C CYS A 33 0.63 19.24 1.11
N SER A 34 -0.43 19.22 0.29
CA SER A 34 -1.46 18.17 0.32
C SER A 34 -1.17 17.09 -0.72
N ALA A 35 -1.42 15.83 -0.36
CA ALA A 35 -1.44 14.70 -1.28
C ALA A 35 -2.86 14.15 -1.43
N TYR A 36 -3.26 13.87 -2.67
CA TYR A 36 -4.59 13.36 -2.99
C TYR A 36 -4.48 11.99 -3.65
N LEU A 37 -5.31 11.06 -3.19
CA LEU A 37 -5.39 9.71 -3.70
C LEU A 37 -6.72 9.54 -4.41
N ALA A 38 -6.65 9.44 -5.73
CA ALA A 38 -7.79 9.55 -6.62
C ALA A 38 -8.25 8.17 -7.09
N ASN A 39 -9.56 7.91 -7.03
CA ASN A 39 -10.30 6.83 -7.70
C ASN A 39 -9.79 5.40 -7.40
N ARG A 40 -10.62 4.56 -6.76
CA ARG A 40 -10.21 3.23 -6.26
C ARG A 40 -9.09 3.31 -5.21
N SER A 41 -9.04 4.44 -4.51
CA SER A 41 -8.05 4.72 -3.47
C SER A 41 -8.32 3.91 -2.19
N GLU A 42 -9.50 3.32 -2.05
CA GLU A 42 -9.79 2.32 -1.01
C GLU A 42 -9.32 0.90 -1.36
N THR A 43 -8.51 0.71 -2.39
CA THR A 43 -7.82 -0.57 -2.59
C THR A 43 -6.67 -0.74 -1.58
N ILE A 44 -6.17 -1.97 -1.42
CA ILE A 44 -5.02 -2.24 -0.54
C ILE A 44 -3.81 -1.37 -0.93
N ALA A 45 -3.57 -1.20 -2.23
CA ALA A 45 -2.53 -0.32 -2.73
C ALA A 45 -2.78 1.14 -2.34
N GLY A 46 -4.00 1.65 -2.55
CA GLY A 46 -4.34 3.03 -2.18
C GLY A 46 -4.20 3.31 -0.69
N ILE A 47 -4.57 2.36 0.18
CA ILE A 47 -4.37 2.46 1.64
C ILE A 47 -2.89 2.51 2.01
N ILE A 48 -2.06 1.65 1.40
CA ILE A 48 -0.61 1.65 1.64
C ILE A 48 0.01 2.97 1.17
N THR A 49 -0.38 3.45 -0.02
CA THR A 49 0.06 4.75 -0.52
C THR A 49 -0.34 5.86 0.44
N ALA A 50 -1.58 5.87 0.94
CA ALA A 50 -2.06 6.84 1.92
C ALA A 50 -1.22 6.82 3.20
N ARG A 51 -0.91 5.63 3.71
CA ARG A 51 -0.10 5.46 4.91
C ARG A 51 1.29 6.05 4.74
N ILE A 52 1.93 5.81 3.59
CA ILE A 52 3.24 6.36 3.26
C ILE A 52 3.12 7.89 3.14
N CYS A 53 2.16 8.38 2.34
CA CYS A 53 1.93 9.82 2.19
C CYS A 53 1.67 10.52 3.54
N ALA A 54 1.00 9.87 4.49
CA ALA A 54 0.73 10.44 5.80
C ALA A 54 2.00 10.72 6.63
N ASP A 55 3.14 10.07 6.32
CA ASP A 55 4.43 10.37 6.95
C ASP A 55 5.16 11.57 6.30
N HIS A 56 4.73 11.98 5.10
CA HIS A 56 5.44 12.96 4.24
C HIS A 56 4.68 14.27 4.03
N PHE A 57 3.34 14.21 4.06
CA PHE A 57 2.45 15.33 3.74
C PHE A 57 1.66 15.76 4.96
N GLU A 58 1.37 17.06 5.04
CA GLU A 58 0.58 17.64 6.12
C GLU A 58 -0.88 17.18 6.05
N ARG A 59 -1.40 16.99 4.84
CA ARG A 59 -2.77 16.54 4.59
C ARG A 59 -2.81 15.49 3.49
N VAL A 60 -3.48 14.39 3.77
CA VAL A 60 -3.77 13.34 2.79
C VAL A 60 -5.28 13.21 2.62
N ILE A 61 -5.77 13.26 1.38
CA ILE A 61 -7.18 13.05 1.09
C ILE A 61 -7.36 11.83 0.20
N ILE A 62 -8.17 10.88 0.66
CA ILE A 62 -8.57 9.69 -0.06
C ILE A 62 -9.92 9.98 -0.71
N ILE A 63 -9.96 9.95 -2.03
CA ILE A 63 -11.15 10.25 -2.83
C ILE A 63 -11.62 8.97 -3.50
N ASP A 64 -12.81 8.49 -3.12
CA ASP A 64 -13.40 7.28 -3.69
C ASP A 64 -14.94 7.40 -3.67
N PRO A 65 -15.65 6.96 -4.73
CA PRO A 65 -17.10 7.04 -4.77
C PRO A 65 -17.81 6.06 -3.83
N GLU A 66 -17.12 5.06 -3.29
CA GLU A 66 -17.68 3.98 -2.47
C GLU A 66 -17.32 4.11 -0.97
N ILE A 67 -16.88 5.28 -0.51
CA ILE A 67 -16.44 5.51 0.90
C ILE A 67 -17.59 5.44 1.91
N GLU A 68 -18.79 5.86 1.52
CA GLU A 68 -19.88 6.08 2.48
C GLU A 68 -20.46 4.79 3.06
N ASP A 69 -20.33 3.67 2.34
CA ASP A 69 -20.86 2.39 2.78
C ASP A 69 -19.75 1.32 2.83
N PRO A 70 -19.06 1.18 3.98
CA PRO A 70 -18.00 0.20 4.16
C PRO A 70 -18.51 -1.26 4.21
N GLU A 71 -19.82 -1.45 4.39
CA GLU A 71 -20.45 -2.77 4.40
C GLU A 71 -21.01 -3.18 3.03
N LYS A 72 -21.17 -2.21 2.12
CA LYS A 72 -21.53 -2.48 0.73
C LYS A 72 -20.49 -3.39 0.08
N PRO A 73 -20.91 -4.55 -0.48
CA PRO A 73 -20.03 -5.36 -1.29
C PRO A 73 -19.47 -4.54 -2.45
N LYS A 74 -18.14 -4.48 -2.55
CA LYS A 74 -17.46 -3.81 -3.67
C LYS A 74 -17.53 -4.69 -4.92
N THR A 75 -18.68 -4.64 -5.60
CA THR A 75 -18.99 -5.49 -6.77
C THR A 75 -18.06 -5.25 -7.95
N ARG A 76 -17.39 -4.09 -8.00
CA ARG A 76 -16.41 -3.73 -9.05
C ARG A 76 -15.01 -4.31 -8.83
N ILE A 77 -14.75 -4.93 -7.68
CA ILE A 77 -13.47 -5.57 -7.37
C ILE A 77 -13.63 -7.07 -7.60
N LEU A 78 -13.05 -7.55 -8.71
CA LEU A 78 -12.93 -8.99 -8.94
C LEU A 78 -12.23 -9.62 -7.73
N GLN A 79 -12.78 -10.73 -7.22
CA GLN A 79 -12.27 -11.45 -6.05
C GLN A 79 -12.35 -10.69 -4.71
N TYR A 80 -13.24 -9.70 -4.55
CA TYR A 80 -13.40 -8.97 -3.27
C TYR A 80 -13.60 -9.89 -2.05
N ASN A 81 -14.44 -10.92 -2.20
CA ASN A 81 -14.71 -11.91 -1.15
C ASN A 81 -13.82 -13.15 -1.22
N ALA A 82 -12.87 -13.21 -2.15
CA ALA A 82 -12.00 -14.37 -2.29
C ALA A 82 -10.95 -14.45 -1.18
N SER A 83 -10.57 -15.67 -0.85
CA SER A 83 -9.36 -15.92 -0.07
C SER A 83 -8.14 -15.46 -0.86
N HIS A 84 -7.22 -14.75 -0.21
CA HIS A 84 -5.98 -14.28 -0.79
C HIS A 84 -4.79 -14.80 0.01
N VAL A 85 -3.74 -15.14 -0.72
CA VAL A 85 -2.40 -15.36 -0.18
C VAL A 85 -1.62 -14.07 -0.39
N PHE A 86 -1.43 -13.30 0.68
CA PHE A 86 -0.53 -12.15 0.67
C PHE A 86 0.91 -12.64 0.79
N LEU A 87 1.72 -12.33 -0.23
CA LEU A 87 3.10 -12.78 -0.33
C LEU A 87 3.97 -12.16 0.78
N SER A 88 5.12 -12.78 1.01
CA SER A 88 6.08 -12.36 2.03
C SER A 88 6.51 -10.90 1.91
N LEU A 89 6.72 -10.41 0.68
CA LEU A 89 7.07 -9.00 0.45
C LEU A 89 6.01 -8.03 1.00
N PHE A 90 4.73 -8.36 0.81
CA PHE A 90 3.63 -7.55 1.34
C PHE A 90 3.64 -7.55 2.87
N VAL A 91 3.76 -8.74 3.48
CA VAL A 91 3.77 -8.89 4.95
C VAL A 91 4.92 -8.11 5.57
N GLU A 92 6.13 -8.24 5.00
CA GLU A 92 7.31 -7.54 5.46
C GLU A 92 7.22 -6.01 5.25
N GLY A 93 6.58 -5.57 4.16
CA GLY A 93 6.28 -4.15 3.96
C GLY A 93 5.28 -3.62 5.00
N ALA A 94 4.18 -4.33 5.23
CA ALA A 94 3.14 -3.93 6.16
C ALA A 94 3.64 -3.85 7.62
N ARG A 95 4.47 -4.80 8.05
CA ARG A 95 5.13 -4.77 9.38
C ARG A 95 6.02 -3.54 9.59
N ARG A 96 6.59 -2.97 8.52
CA ARG A 96 7.38 -1.73 8.59
C ARG A 96 6.49 -0.49 8.70
N LEU A 97 5.28 -0.55 8.16
CA LEU A 97 4.32 0.56 8.17
C LEU A 97 3.48 0.60 9.46
N TRP A 98 3.17 -0.56 10.03
CA TRP A 98 2.38 -0.71 11.25
C TRP A 98 3.00 -1.74 12.19
N SER A 99 3.37 -1.31 13.40
CA SER A 99 4.02 -2.18 14.39
C SER A 99 3.10 -3.24 14.98
N ASN A 100 1.78 -3.01 14.99
CA ASN A 100 0.75 -3.94 15.46
C ASN A 100 0.10 -4.75 14.32
N PHE A 101 0.64 -4.69 13.10
CA PHE A 101 0.05 -5.32 11.91
C PHE A 101 -0.36 -6.78 12.13
N ASP A 102 0.57 -7.62 12.64
CA ASP A 102 0.31 -9.04 12.84
C ASP A 102 -0.84 -9.29 13.82
N ALA A 103 -0.86 -8.57 14.94
CA ALA A 103 -1.87 -8.72 15.98
C ALA A 103 -3.27 -8.37 15.44
N GLU A 104 -3.38 -7.28 14.69
CA GLU A 104 -4.64 -6.83 14.08
C GLU A 104 -5.16 -7.81 13.03
N MET A 105 -4.27 -8.38 12.23
CA MET A 105 -4.64 -9.39 11.23
C MET A 105 -5.07 -10.70 11.87
N ILE A 106 -4.37 -11.16 12.91
CA ILE A 106 -4.72 -12.37 13.67
C ILE A 106 -6.08 -12.20 14.35
N ALA A 107 -6.36 -11.03 14.94
CA ALA A 107 -7.61 -10.74 15.65
C ALA A 107 -8.86 -10.89 14.76
N VAL A 108 -8.73 -10.77 13.44
CA VAL A 108 -9.84 -10.96 12.48
C VAL A 108 -9.77 -12.30 11.73
N GLY A 109 -8.97 -13.25 12.22
CA GLY A 109 -8.85 -14.60 11.66
C GLY A 109 -7.81 -14.76 10.54
N GLY A 110 -6.91 -13.79 10.36
CA GLY A 110 -5.78 -13.92 9.45
C GLY A 110 -4.77 -14.97 9.92
N ARG A 111 -4.22 -15.74 8.97
CA ARG A 111 -3.29 -16.84 9.27
C ARG A 111 -1.94 -16.61 8.61
N PHE A 112 -0.91 -16.42 9.43
CA PHE A 112 0.45 -16.30 8.93
C PHE A 112 1.10 -17.67 8.75
N ASN A 113 1.53 -17.98 7.55
CA ASN A 113 2.15 -19.27 7.19
C ASN A 113 3.58 -19.05 6.71
N ILE A 114 4.35 -20.14 6.62
CA ILE A 114 5.65 -20.12 5.96
C ILE A 114 5.42 -19.82 4.46
N ALA A 115 6.29 -19.02 3.85
CA ALA A 115 6.25 -18.69 2.42
C ALA A 115 6.71 -19.84 1.50
N ASP A 116 6.39 -21.07 1.90
CA ASP A 116 6.56 -22.27 1.10
C ASP A 116 5.18 -22.77 0.68
N THR A 117 4.75 -22.30 -0.47
CA THR A 117 3.40 -22.56 -1.00
C THR A 117 3.32 -23.85 -1.79
N GLN A 118 4.46 -24.53 -2.02
CA GLN A 118 4.55 -25.77 -2.80
C GLN A 118 3.77 -25.68 -4.12
N ILE A 119 3.84 -24.52 -4.81
CA ILE A 119 3.10 -24.29 -6.05
C ILE A 119 3.72 -25.15 -7.16
N HIS A 120 2.85 -25.85 -7.89
CA HIS A 120 3.20 -26.61 -9.08
C HIS A 120 2.52 -26.00 -10.32
N TYR A 121 3.25 -25.88 -11.42
CA TYR A 121 2.71 -25.48 -12.72
C TYR A 121 2.85 -26.65 -13.69
N SER A 122 1.73 -27.16 -14.21
CA SER A 122 1.69 -28.37 -15.05
C SER A 122 2.41 -29.58 -14.41
N GLY A 123 2.28 -29.73 -13.08
CA GLY A 123 2.93 -30.80 -12.31
C GLY A 123 4.42 -30.55 -11.99
N ILE A 124 5.01 -29.46 -12.51
CA ILE A 124 6.40 -29.10 -12.24
C ILE A 124 6.44 -28.15 -11.03
N PRO A 125 7.18 -28.46 -9.96
CA PRO A 125 7.30 -27.57 -8.80
C PRO A 125 8.00 -26.28 -9.20
N LEU A 126 7.49 -25.13 -8.73
CA LEU A 126 8.19 -23.86 -8.86
C LEU A 126 9.41 -23.84 -7.94
N LEU A 127 10.53 -23.32 -8.46
CA LEU A 127 11.78 -23.23 -7.72
C LEU A 127 11.64 -22.24 -6.55
N ASN A 128 11.87 -22.74 -5.34
CA ASN A 128 12.00 -21.93 -4.14
C ASN A 128 13.47 -21.89 -3.70
N PRO A 129 13.96 -20.74 -3.21
CA PRO A 129 15.35 -20.55 -2.77
C PRO A 129 15.62 -21.21 -1.40
N TYR A 130 15.33 -22.52 -1.24
CA TYR A 130 15.44 -23.22 0.05
C TYR A 130 16.84 -23.14 0.67
N HIS A 131 17.88 -23.08 -0.16
CA HIS A 131 19.28 -23.02 0.28
C HIS A 131 19.67 -21.67 0.88
N ASP A 132 18.91 -20.61 0.62
CA ASP A 132 19.18 -19.26 1.12
C ASP A 132 18.65 -19.03 2.54
N TYR A 133 17.86 -19.97 3.08
CA TYR A 133 17.22 -19.83 4.38
C TYR A 133 17.63 -20.95 5.33
N LEU A 134 17.98 -20.58 6.56
CA LEU A 134 18.16 -21.56 7.64
C LEU A 134 16.82 -22.21 8.00
N PRO A 135 16.82 -23.43 8.57
CA PRO A 135 15.60 -24.08 9.05
C PRO A 135 14.77 -23.15 9.96
N GLY A 136 13.49 -22.98 9.63
CA GLY A 136 12.56 -22.12 10.37
C GLY A 136 12.67 -20.61 10.08
N GLN A 137 13.58 -20.17 9.21
CA GLN A 137 13.78 -18.75 8.89
C GLN A 137 13.10 -18.29 7.60
N PHE A 138 12.19 -19.09 7.07
CA PHE A 138 11.44 -18.69 5.88
C PHE A 138 10.60 -17.44 6.14
N PRO A 139 10.50 -16.53 5.15
CA PRO A 139 9.58 -15.41 5.22
C PRO A 139 8.14 -15.90 5.44
N ARG A 140 7.27 -15.03 5.96
CA ARG A 140 5.88 -15.40 6.24
C ARG A 140 4.92 -14.82 5.20
N THR A 141 3.97 -15.64 4.76
CA THR A 141 2.79 -15.21 4.00
C THR A 141 1.61 -14.98 4.94
N LEU A 142 0.57 -14.30 4.47
CA LEU A 142 -0.68 -14.11 5.19
C LEU A 142 -1.85 -14.62 4.35
N ASN A 143 -2.61 -15.57 4.90
CA ASN A 143 -3.81 -16.12 4.28
C ASN A 143 -5.04 -15.53 4.96
N MET A 144 -5.88 -14.81 4.19
CA MET A 144 -7.15 -14.27 4.67
C MET A 144 -8.05 -13.80 3.52
N ARG A 145 -9.32 -13.51 3.82
CA ARG A 145 -10.21 -12.85 2.86
C ARG A 145 -9.76 -11.42 2.58
N ARG A 146 -9.78 -11.04 1.31
CA ARG A 146 -9.38 -9.70 0.87
C ARG A 146 -10.22 -8.59 1.50
N SER A 147 -11.54 -8.79 1.62
CA SER A 147 -12.45 -7.84 2.26
C SER A 147 -12.08 -7.57 3.72
N LEU A 148 -11.76 -8.62 4.49
CA LEU A 148 -11.30 -8.49 5.89
C LEU A 148 -9.95 -7.77 5.98
N ALA A 149 -8.99 -8.14 5.11
CA ALA A 149 -7.68 -7.50 5.08
C ALA A 149 -7.80 -5.99 4.85
N GLN A 150 -8.65 -5.61 3.88
CA GLN A 150 -8.92 -4.23 3.57
C GLN A 150 -9.56 -3.47 4.75
N LYS A 151 -10.55 -4.05 5.43
CA LYS A 151 -11.17 -3.42 6.62
C LYS A 151 -10.15 -3.17 7.73
N VAL A 152 -9.26 -4.12 8.01
CA VAL A 152 -8.18 -3.94 9.00
C VAL A 152 -7.21 -2.84 8.58
N LEU A 153 -6.79 -2.83 7.31
CA LEU A 153 -5.89 -1.80 6.80
C LEU A 153 -6.49 -0.40 6.85
N HIS A 154 -7.79 -0.25 6.59
CA HIS A 154 -8.48 1.03 6.77
C HIS A 154 -8.45 1.49 8.23
N ARG A 155 -8.74 0.60 9.18
CA ARG A 155 -8.68 0.92 10.61
C ARG A 155 -7.26 1.33 11.03
N LEU A 156 -6.25 0.60 10.55
CA LEU A 156 -4.84 0.88 10.79
C LEU A 156 -4.35 2.20 10.15
N LEU A 157 -4.99 2.64 9.06
CA LEU A 157 -4.63 3.86 8.36
C LEU A 157 -5.09 5.13 9.08
N MET A 158 -6.22 5.08 9.81
CA MET A 158 -6.86 6.27 10.37
C MET A 158 -5.88 7.03 11.29
N SER A 159 -5.32 8.12 10.76
CA SER A 159 -4.45 9.06 11.45
C SER A 159 -5.08 10.46 11.41
N SER A 160 -4.55 11.38 12.21
CA SER A 160 -5.09 12.75 12.32
C SER A 160 -5.00 13.57 11.03
N ASN A 161 -4.12 13.19 10.09
CA ASN A 161 -3.87 13.91 8.84
C ASN A 161 -4.43 13.22 7.58
N VAL A 162 -5.15 12.11 7.73
CA VAL A 162 -5.80 11.40 6.62
C VAL A 162 -7.29 11.64 6.68
N THR A 163 -7.84 12.21 5.60
CA THR A 163 -9.27 12.46 5.43
C THR A 163 -9.82 11.65 4.27
N ARG A 164 -11.11 11.29 4.36
CA ARG A 164 -11.83 10.56 3.32
C ARG A 164 -12.89 11.47 2.72
N LEU A 165 -12.98 11.50 1.40
CA LEU A 165 -13.93 12.32 0.64
C LEU A 165 -14.67 11.44 -0.36
N ALA A 166 -15.99 11.35 -0.20
CA ALA A 166 -16.83 10.63 -1.16
C ALA A 166 -16.90 11.41 -2.48
N GLY A 167 -16.45 10.79 -3.58
CA GLY A 167 -16.45 11.46 -4.88
C GLY A 167 -15.58 10.78 -5.93
N THR A 168 -15.56 11.36 -7.13
CA THR A 168 -14.74 10.91 -8.25
C THR A 168 -13.90 12.05 -8.78
N VAL A 169 -12.59 11.84 -8.92
CA VAL A 169 -11.72 12.84 -9.56
C VAL A 169 -12.03 12.90 -11.05
N ARG A 170 -12.36 14.10 -11.53
CA ARG A 170 -12.74 14.38 -12.92
C ARG A 170 -11.64 15.06 -13.73
N GLY A 171 -10.74 15.78 -13.06
CA GLY A 171 -9.67 16.48 -13.74
C GLY A 171 -8.56 16.88 -12.80
N VAL A 172 -7.37 17.02 -13.37
CA VAL A 172 -6.18 17.57 -12.73
C VAL A 172 -5.69 18.69 -13.64
N ARG A 173 -5.63 19.91 -13.11
CA ARG A 173 -5.09 21.08 -13.81
C ARG A 173 -3.67 21.30 -13.31
N ALA A 174 -2.73 21.26 -14.24
CA ALA A 174 -1.35 21.67 -13.97
C ALA A 174 -1.21 23.18 -14.16
N THR A 175 -0.19 23.77 -13.54
CA THR A 175 0.24 25.13 -13.84
C THR A 175 0.62 25.28 -15.32
N GLU A 176 0.65 26.52 -15.82
CA GLU A 176 0.94 26.81 -17.24
C GLU A 176 2.28 26.21 -17.70
N ASP A 177 3.29 26.26 -16.84
CA ASP A 177 4.62 25.68 -17.04
C ASP A 177 4.68 24.15 -16.84
N ARG A 178 3.58 23.53 -16.41
CA ARG A 178 3.41 22.10 -16.12
C ARG A 178 4.38 21.55 -15.07
N THR A 179 4.95 22.40 -14.23
CA THR A 179 5.87 21.96 -13.16
C THR A 179 5.15 21.52 -11.89
N SER A 180 3.89 21.95 -11.71
CA SER A 180 3.10 21.66 -10.51
C SER A 180 1.63 21.45 -10.81
N ILE A 181 0.91 20.88 -9.84
CA ILE A 181 -0.54 20.69 -9.91
C ILE A 181 -1.19 21.90 -9.24
N GLU A 182 -1.95 22.66 -10.02
CA GLU A 182 -2.66 23.83 -9.54
C GLU A 182 -3.93 23.41 -8.78
N THR A 183 -4.78 22.61 -9.43
CA THR A 183 -6.10 22.23 -8.91
C THR A 183 -6.49 20.81 -9.31
N VAL A 184 -7.15 20.10 -8.40
CA VAL A 184 -7.84 18.83 -8.66
C VAL A 184 -9.34 19.05 -8.55
N THR A 185 -10.09 18.68 -9.60
CA THR A 185 -11.55 18.79 -9.61
C THR A 185 -12.18 17.44 -9.24
N VAL A 186 -13.00 17.45 -8.19
CA VAL A 186 -13.74 16.28 -7.71
C VAL A 186 -15.22 16.50 -7.96
N ARG A 187 -15.88 15.52 -8.59
CA ARG A 187 -17.34 15.46 -8.63
C ARG A 187 -17.83 14.71 -7.39
N GLN A 188 -18.59 15.39 -6.55
CA GLN A 188 -19.22 14.82 -5.35
C GLN A 188 -20.43 13.96 -5.73
N LEU A 189 -20.97 13.22 -4.75
CA LEU A 189 -22.09 12.29 -4.98
C LEU A 189 -23.39 13.00 -5.35
N ASP A 190 -23.59 14.23 -4.88
CA ASP A 190 -24.73 15.10 -5.23
C ASP A 190 -24.61 15.71 -6.64
N GLY A 191 -23.50 15.45 -7.34
CA GLY A 191 -23.22 15.98 -8.66
C GLY A 191 -22.52 17.34 -8.66
N SER A 192 -22.34 17.97 -7.50
CA SER A 192 -21.57 19.21 -7.37
C SER A 192 -20.07 18.97 -7.61
N HIS A 193 -19.34 20.07 -7.84
CA HIS A 193 -17.92 20.05 -8.13
C HIS A 193 -17.15 20.78 -7.03
N LEU A 194 -16.14 20.10 -6.46
CA LEU A 194 -15.20 20.65 -5.49
C LEU A 194 -13.82 20.80 -6.14
N SER A 195 -13.24 21.99 -6.02
CA SER A 195 -11.85 22.25 -6.39
C SER A 195 -10.95 22.10 -5.17
N LEU A 196 -9.88 21.33 -5.34
CA LEU A 196 -8.86 21.09 -4.33
C LEU A 196 -7.54 21.69 -4.82
N ASP A 197 -7.11 22.77 -4.18
CA ASP A 197 -5.90 23.51 -4.56
C ASP A 197 -4.70 23.10 -3.70
N ASN A 198 -3.52 23.64 -4.02
CA ASN A 198 -2.24 23.41 -3.31
C ASN A 198 -1.87 21.92 -3.25
N VAL A 199 -1.91 21.28 -4.42
CA VAL A 199 -1.69 19.85 -4.57
C VAL A 199 -0.23 19.58 -4.93
N ALA A 200 0.49 18.87 -4.07
CA ALA A 200 1.85 18.44 -4.39
C ALA A 200 1.91 17.07 -5.07
N LEU A 201 0.89 16.23 -4.87
CA LEU A 201 0.84 14.89 -5.43
C LEU A 201 -0.60 14.45 -5.66
N VAL A 202 -0.86 13.90 -6.85
CA VAL A 202 -2.04 13.09 -7.15
C VAL A 202 -1.56 11.69 -7.48
N ALA A 203 -2.04 10.67 -6.76
CA ALA A 203 -1.75 9.28 -7.09
C ALA A 203 -3.05 8.50 -7.33
N GLY A 204 -3.07 7.70 -8.40
CA GLY A 204 -4.21 6.89 -8.77
C GLY A 204 -4.52 6.96 -10.26
N GLN A 205 -5.56 6.25 -10.68
CA GLN A 205 -6.02 6.24 -12.06
C GLN A 205 -7.18 7.23 -12.23
N PHE A 206 -7.01 8.23 -13.07
CA PHE A 206 -8.09 9.08 -13.53
C PHE A 206 -8.12 9.07 -15.05
N LYS A 207 -9.31 9.02 -15.64
CA LYS A 207 -9.43 9.16 -17.08
C LYS A 207 -9.23 10.64 -17.41
N PRO A 208 -8.27 11.00 -18.28
CA PRO A 208 -8.27 12.33 -18.85
C PRO A 208 -9.58 12.51 -19.63
N LEU A 209 -10.13 13.73 -19.56
CA LEU A 209 -11.24 14.16 -20.40
C LEU A 209 -10.79 14.25 -21.86
#